data_AF-A0AAV8Y0K6-F1
#
_entry.id   AF-A0AAV8Y0K6-F1
#
_cell.length_a   1.000
_cell.length_b   1.000
_cell.length_c   1.000
_cell.angle_alpha   90.00
_cell.angle_beta   90.00
_cell.angle_gamma   90.00
#
_symmetry.space_group_name_H-M   'P 1'
#
loop_
_entity.id
_entity.type
_entity.pdbx_description
1 polymer ?
#
loop_
_entity_poly.entity_id
_entity_poly.type
_entity_poly.pdbx_seq_one_letter_code
_entity_poly.pdbx_strand_id
1 'polypeptide(L)'
;MKLSRARRVVENALGILVARWRVFRKSLEVQPELVDKLVLASCSLHNLLRSDAAEPVMESERLPVQAFDNLDGIRRHPTKYASKSSRKV
;
A
#
# COMPACT_ATOMS: atom_id res chain seq x y z
N MET A 1 26.04 6.44 -1.66
CA MET A 1 24.74 7.15 -1.54
C MET A 1 23.59 6.15 -1.47
N LYS A 2 22.98 5.97 -0.29
CA LYS A 2 21.91 4.97 -0.04
C LYS A 2 20.57 5.62 0.36
N LEU A 3 20.41 6.91 0.03
CA LEU A 3 19.14 7.66 0.13
C LEU A 3 18.20 7.38 -1.07
N SER A 4 18.71 6.77 -2.13
CA SER A 4 17.98 6.60 -3.38
C SER A 4 16.92 5.50 -3.35
N ARG A 5 17.06 4.45 -2.53
CA ARG A 5 16.17 3.28 -2.61
C ARG A 5 14.82 3.52 -1.93
N ALA A 6 14.82 4.05 -0.70
CA ALA A 6 13.57 4.39 0.00
C ALA A 6 12.81 5.50 -0.75
N ARG A 7 13.52 6.53 -1.20
CA ARG A 7 12.94 7.62 -1.97
C ARG A 7 12.28 7.14 -3.27
N ARG A 8 12.94 6.27 -4.05
CA ARG A 8 12.36 5.67 -5.26
C ARG A 8 11.09 4.87 -4.98
N VAL A 9 11.02 4.16 -3.86
CA VAL A 9 9.81 3.42 -3.47
C VAL A 9 8.64 4.38 -3.22
N VAL A 10 8.89 5.47 -2.47
CA VAL A 10 7.86 6.48 -2.18
C VAL A 10 7.43 7.21 -3.46
N GLU A 11 8.39 7.62 -4.30
CA GLU A 11 8.12 8.30 -5.58
C GLU A 11 7.31 7.40 -6.53
N ASN A 12 7.64 6.11 -6.62
CA ASN A 12 6.88 5.16 -7.44
C ASN A 12 5.44 4.99 -6.93
N ALA A 13 5.24 4.88 -5.61
CA ALA A 13 3.91 4.75 -5.03
C ALA A 13 3.06 6.01 -5.26
N LEU A 14 3.62 7.20 -4.99
CA LEU A 14 2.95 8.47 -5.24
C LEU A 14 2.68 8.67 -6.74
N GLY A 15 3.57 8.25 -7.62
CA GLY A 15 3.36 8.29 -9.07
C GLY A 15 2.12 7.54 -9.53
N ILE A 16 1.86 6.35 -8.97
CA ILE A 16 0.63 5.58 -9.23
C ILE A 16 -0.61 6.35 -8.75
N LEU A 17 -0.54 6.94 -7.56
CA LEU A 17 -1.65 7.71 -6.98
C LEU A 17 -1.96 8.97 -7.81
N VAL A 18 -0.94 9.70 -8.28
CA VAL A 18 -1.09 10.90 -9.14
C VAL A 18 -1.68 10.56 -10.50
N ALA A 19 -1.28 9.42 -11.08
CA ALA A 19 -1.81 8.95 -12.35
C ALA A 19 -3.31 8.61 -12.25
N ARG A 20 -3.70 7.92 -11.18
CA ARG A 20 -5.08 7.43 -10.94
C ARG A 20 -6.02 8.52 -10.40
N TRP A 21 -5.58 9.31 -9.43
CA TRP A 21 -6.44 10.25 -8.70
C TRP A 21 -6.08 11.70 -8.99
N ARG A 22 -7.06 12.48 -9.44
CA ARG A 22 -6.87 13.90 -9.78
C ARG A 22 -6.49 14.76 -8.58
N VAL A 23 -6.87 14.35 -7.36
CA VAL A 23 -6.61 15.08 -6.12
C VAL A 23 -5.12 15.29 -5.85
N PHE A 24 -4.25 14.35 -6.24
CA PHE A 24 -2.80 14.45 -6.03
C PHE A 24 -2.06 15.21 -7.14
N ARG A 25 -2.75 15.67 -8.20
CA ARG A 25 -2.12 16.41 -9.32
C ARG A 25 -1.86 17.88 -9.00
N LYS A 26 -2.49 18.40 -7.94
CA LYS A 26 -2.32 19.77 -7.45
C LYS A 26 -1.81 19.74 -6.02
N SER A 27 -1.28 20.88 -5.57
CA SER A 27 -0.95 21.06 -4.16
C SER A 27 -2.18 20.81 -3.30
N LEU A 28 -2.00 20.02 -2.24
CA LEU A 28 -3.05 19.72 -1.28
C LEU A 28 -3.12 20.84 -0.24
N GLU A 29 -4.06 21.77 -0.41
CA GLU A 29 -4.35 22.84 0.55
C GLU A 29 -5.23 22.34 1.70
N VAL A 30 -4.80 21.24 2.33
CA VAL A 30 -5.51 20.63 3.45
C VAL A 30 -4.62 20.48 4.67
N GLN A 31 -5.24 20.32 5.84
CA GLN A 31 -4.53 20.00 7.06
C GLN A 31 -3.76 18.67 6.90
N PRO A 32 -2.55 18.55 7.48
CA PRO A 32 -1.71 17.36 7.32
C PRO A 32 -2.41 16.07 7.78
N GLU A 33 -3.28 16.15 8.79
CA GLU A 33 -4.08 15.02 9.28
C GLU A 33 -5.07 14.50 8.22
N LEU A 34 -5.52 15.37 7.31
CA LEU A 34 -6.38 14.98 6.20
C LEU A 34 -5.56 14.36 5.06
N VAL A 35 -4.32 14.77 4.85
CA VAL A 35 -3.42 14.19 3.84
C VAL A 35 -3.22 12.70 4.10
N ASP A 36 -2.97 12.31 5.36
CA ASP A 36 -2.80 10.90 5.72
C ASP A 36 -4.05 10.07 5.41
N LYS A 37 -5.23 10.60 5.72
CA LYS A 37 -6.52 9.96 5.41
C LYS A 37 -6.72 9.83 3.90
N LEU A 38 -6.38 10.86 3.12
CA LEU A 38 -6.49 10.83 1.65
C LEU A 38 -5.58 9.76 1.04
N VAL A 39 -4.34 9.65 1.51
CA VAL A 39 -3.38 8.64 1.03
C VAL A 39 -3.88 7.24 1.37
N LEU A 40 -4.30 6.99 2.62
CA LEU A 40 -4.82 5.69 3.05
C LEU A 40 -6.10 5.28 2.30
N ALA A 41 -7.04 6.21 2.12
CA ALA A 41 -8.26 5.98 1.35
C ALA A 41 -7.94 5.65 -0.11
N SER A 42 -7.00 6.38 -0.72
CA SER A 42 -6.61 6.17 -2.11
C SER A 42 -5.89 4.83 -2.33
N CYS A 43 -5.06 4.39 -1.38
CA CYS A 43 -4.45 3.06 -1.39
C CYS A 43 -5.51 1.95 -1.25
N SER A 44 -6.45 2.11 -0.33
CA SER A 44 -7.53 1.14 -0.11
C SER A 44 -8.42 1.01 -1.35
N LEU A 45 -8.81 2.14 -1.94
CA LEU A 45 -9.61 2.18 -3.15
C LEU A 45 -8.84 1.66 -4.38
N HIS A 46 -7.54 1.94 -4.48
CA HIS A 46 -6.69 1.36 -5.52
C HIS A 46 -6.68 -0.17 -5.47
N ASN A 47 -6.58 -0.74 -4.25
CA ASN A 47 -6.60 -2.18 -4.06
C ASN A 47 -7.96 -2.77 -4.42
N LEU A 48 -9.05 -2.15 -3.98
CA LEU A 48 -10.43 -2.58 -4.30
C LEU A 48 -10.66 -2.61 -5.82
N LEU A 49 -10.37 -1.51 -6.52
CA LEU A 49 -10.56 -1.41 -7.97
C LEU A 49 -9.63 -2.32 -8.78
N ARG A 50 -8.53 -2.79 -8.18
CA ARG A 50 -7.65 -3.79 -8.79
C ARG A 50 -8.21 -5.20 -8.62
N SER A 51 -8.96 -5.46 -7.56
CA SER A 51 -9.64 -6.72 -7.31
C SER A 51 -10.86 -6.92 -8.22
N ASP A 52 -11.51 -5.85 -8.68
CA ASP A 52 -12.62 -5.94 -9.66
C ASP A 52 -12.16 -6.33 -11.07
N ALA A 53 -10.84 -6.36 -11.33
CA ALA A 53 -10.25 -6.92 -12.54
C ALA A 53 -9.84 -8.40 -12.38
N ALA A 54 -10.04 -8.98 -11.19
CA ALA A 54 -10.04 -10.42 -11.01
C ALA A 54 -11.50 -10.89 -11.17
N GLU A 55 -11.67 -11.93 -11.99
CA GLU A 55 -12.89 -12.70 -12.23
C GLU A 55 -13.85 -12.76 -11.01
N PRO A 56 -15.18 -12.80 -11.23
CA PRO A 56 -16.17 -12.76 -10.15
C PRO A 56 -15.81 -13.81 -9.10
N VAL A 57 -15.38 -13.33 -7.93
CA VAL A 57 -15.19 -14.18 -6.77
C VAL A 57 -16.59 -14.64 -6.38
N MET A 58 -16.91 -15.87 -6.78
CA MET A 58 -18.06 -16.58 -6.25
C MET A 58 -17.99 -16.45 -4.72
N GLU A 59 -19.04 -15.85 -4.15
CA GLU A 59 -19.16 -15.47 -2.75
C GLU A 59 -18.90 -16.68 -1.85
N SER A 60 -17.66 -16.85 -1.39
CA SER A 60 -17.29 -17.84 -0.39
C SER A 60 -16.85 -17.10 0.87
N GLU A 61 -17.82 -16.99 1.77
CA GLU A 61 -17.71 -16.63 3.20
C GLU A 61 -17.10 -15.27 3.54
N ARG A 62 -17.99 -14.31 3.80
CA ARG A 62 -17.69 -13.11 4.60
C ARG A 62 -17.17 -13.55 5.96
N LEU A 63 -15.87 -13.39 6.20
CA LEU A 63 -15.31 -13.56 7.54
C LEU A 63 -15.90 -12.50 8.49
N PRO A 64 -16.26 -12.86 9.73
CA PRO A 64 -16.91 -11.95 10.66
C PRO A 64 -15.99 -10.77 10.96
N VAL A 65 -16.60 -9.58 11.08
CA VAL A 65 -15.98 -8.25 11.32
C VAL A 65 -14.96 -8.26 12.48
N GLN A 66 -15.05 -9.24 13.38
CA GLN A 66 -14.16 -9.46 14.52
C GLN A 66 -12.73 -9.92 14.16
N ALA A 67 -12.46 -10.29 12.90
CA ALA A 67 -11.10 -10.64 12.46
C ALA A 67 -10.10 -9.46 12.53
N PHE A 68 -10.61 -8.22 12.61
CA PHE A 68 -9.77 -7.02 12.73
C PHE A 68 -9.31 -6.73 14.17
N ASP A 69 -9.89 -7.38 15.18
CA ASP A 69 -9.56 -7.12 16.60
C ASP A 69 -8.19 -7.67 17.03
N ASN A 70 -7.51 -8.44 16.17
CA ASN A 70 -6.21 -9.08 16.49
C ASN A 70 -5.01 -8.51 15.70
N LEU A 71 -5.12 -7.27 15.18
CA LEU A 71 -4.03 -6.66 14.39
C LEU A 71 -2.83 -6.16 15.23
N ASP A 72 -2.85 -6.32 16.55
CA ASP A 72 -1.68 -6.03 17.40
C ASP A 72 -0.51 -7.00 17.15
N GLY A 73 -0.76 -8.16 16.50
CA GLY A 73 0.25 -9.16 16.17
C GLY A 73 0.92 -9.02 14.80
N ILE A 74 0.35 -8.24 13.86
CA ILE A 74 0.85 -8.16 12.47
C ILE A 74 1.93 -7.06 12.32
N ARG A 75 2.33 -6.40 13.41
CA ARG A 75 3.46 -5.47 13.40
C ARG A 75 4.76 -6.19 13.77
N ARG A 76 5.33 -6.95 12.83
CA ARG A 76 6.79 -7.19 12.64
C ARG A 76 7.01 -8.33 11.64
N HIS A 77 7.36 -8.00 10.40
CA HIS A 77 8.51 -8.59 9.72
C HIS A 77 8.74 -7.88 8.38
N PRO A 78 9.61 -6.86 8.33
CA PRO A 78 10.12 -6.40 7.05
C PRO A 78 11.07 -7.48 6.50
N THR A 79 10.85 -7.84 5.23
CA THR A 79 11.85 -8.41 4.30
C THR A 79 12.56 -9.71 4.72
N LYS A 80 12.04 -10.87 4.29
CA LYS A 80 12.86 -12.10 4.10
C LYS A 80 13.36 -12.32 2.67
N TYR A 81 12.99 -11.48 1.70
CA TYR A 81 13.53 -11.54 0.33
C TYR A 81 14.68 -10.55 0.11
N ALA A 82 15.70 -10.53 0.98
CA ALA A 82 16.96 -9.82 0.68
C ALA A 82 18.08 -10.14 1.69
N SER A 83 18.65 -11.34 1.67
CA SER A 83 20.10 -11.50 1.94
C SER A 83 20.59 -12.93 1.69
N LYS A 84 21.75 -13.02 1.03
CA LYS A 84 22.69 -14.16 0.88
C LYS A 84 22.59 -15.00 -0.40
N SER A 85 22.90 -14.38 -1.54
CA SER A 85 23.85 -15.01 -2.48
C SER A 85 25.24 -14.45 -2.16
N SER A 86 26.04 -15.23 -1.44
CA SER A 86 27.48 -15.08 -1.34
C SER A 86 28.07 -16.44 -0.97
N ARG A 87 28.67 -17.06 -2.00
CA ARG A 87 29.94 -17.79 -1.97
C ARG A 87 30.05 -19.02 -1.03
N LYS A 88 30.00 -20.20 -1.65
CA LYS A 88 30.79 -21.45 -1.47
C LYS A 88 30.26 -22.35 -2.61
N VAL A 89 31.04 -22.68 -3.64
CA VAL A 89 32.26 -23.52 -3.65
C VAL A 89 33.23 -22.98 -4.69
#